data_AF-A0A067QN93-F1
#
_entry.id   AF-A0A067QN93-F1
#
_cell.length_a   1.000
_cell.length_b   1.000
_cell.length_c   1.000
_cell.angle_alpha   90.00
_cell.angle_beta   90.00
_cell.angle_gamma   90.00
#
_symmetry.space_group_name_H-M   'P 1'
#
loop_
_entity.id
_entity.type
_entity.pdbx_description
1 polymer ?
#
loop_
_entity_poly.entity_id
_entity_poly.type
_entity_poly.pdbx_seq_one_letter_code
_entity_poly.pdbx_strand_id
1 'polypeptide(L)'
;MTGCLRMTPTSYSFLLFNTLVALITNEANALSHFRCNVKTSDRLFFPDQLEYLQVWASHCACDDLIYWPPNNRCYKESTQGPCSIGRILVFDRTKIEPRCETSSEQ
;
A
#
# COMPACT_ATOMS: atom_id res chain seq x y z
N MET A 1 43.51 -10.23 -39.41
CA MET A 1 44.25 -10.95 -38.35
C MET A 1 43.64 -10.53 -37.02
N THR A 2 42.60 -11.23 -36.61
CA THR A 2 41.78 -10.86 -35.45
C THR A 2 42.44 -11.44 -34.20
N GLY A 3 42.79 -10.57 -33.25
CA GLY A 3 43.52 -10.93 -32.05
C GLY A 3 42.75 -11.92 -31.17
N CYS A 4 43.42 -13.00 -30.77
CA CYS A 4 42.94 -13.88 -29.72
C CYS A 4 43.05 -13.16 -28.37
N LEU A 5 41.94 -12.67 -27.81
CA LEU A 5 41.88 -12.34 -26.39
C LEU A 5 42.01 -13.65 -25.59
N ARG A 6 43.19 -13.89 -25.03
CA ARG A 6 43.44 -14.93 -24.04
C ARG A 6 42.69 -14.56 -22.75
N MET A 7 41.58 -15.23 -22.47
CA MET A 7 40.96 -15.27 -21.14
C MET A 7 41.91 -16.02 -20.20
N THR A 8 42.50 -15.31 -19.24
CA THR A 8 43.33 -15.89 -18.18
C THR A 8 42.44 -16.59 -17.13
N PRO A 9 42.90 -17.66 -16.47
CA PRO A 9 42.09 -18.51 -15.57
C PRO A 9 41.56 -17.79 -14.31
N THR A 10 42.04 -16.58 -14.02
CA THR A 10 41.47 -15.71 -12.98
C THR A 10 40.08 -15.20 -13.38
N SER A 11 39.83 -15.00 -14.68
CA SER A 11 38.54 -14.52 -15.18
C SER A 11 37.41 -15.54 -14.99
N TYR A 12 37.70 -16.84 -15.15
CA TYR A 12 36.70 -17.89 -14.97
C TYR A 12 36.27 -18.01 -13.51
N SER A 13 37.23 -17.99 -12.57
CA SER A 13 36.94 -17.98 -11.14
C SER A 13 36.21 -16.70 -10.70
N PHE A 14 36.56 -15.54 -11.27
CA PHE A 14 35.84 -14.28 -11.02
C PHE A 14 34.42 -14.32 -11.56
N LEU A 15 34.21 -14.84 -12.76
CA LEU A 15 32.88 -14.98 -13.34
C LEU A 15 32.04 -15.97 -12.53
N LEU A 16 32.59 -17.12 -12.13
CA LEU A 16 31.93 -18.06 -11.23
C LEU A 16 31.62 -17.45 -9.87
N PHE A 17 32.52 -16.63 -9.30
CA PHE A 17 32.26 -15.96 -8.03
C PHE A 17 31.15 -14.92 -8.18
N ASN A 18 31.15 -14.10 -9.24
CA ASN A 18 30.10 -13.10 -9.46
C ASN A 18 28.75 -13.73 -9.81
N THR A 19 28.71 -14.82 -10.59
CA THR A 19 27.46 -15.55 -10.86
C THR A 19 26.98 -16.30 -9.64
N LEU A 20 27.87 -16.91 -8.85
CA LEU A 20 27.53 -17.50 -7.58
C LEU A 20 26.96 -16.43 -6.65
N VAL A 21 27.69 -15.32 -6.44
CA VAL A 21 27.23 -14.14 -5.67
C VAL A 21 25.86 -13.70 -6.15
N ALA A 22 25.60 -13.54 -7.45
CA ALA A 22 24.28 -13.17 -7.98
C ALA A 22 23.18 -14.23 -7.71
N LEU A 23 23.53 -15.51 -7.63
CA LEU A 23 22.61 -16.58 -7.20
C LEU A 23 22.37 -16.58 -5.67
N ILE A 24 23.36 -16.18 -4.86
CA ILE A 24 23.21 -16.10 -3.37
C ILE A 24 22.57 -14.77 -2.95
N THR A 25 22.89 -13.68 -3.64
CA THR A 25 22.29 -12.35 -3.46
C THR A 25 21.06 -12.30 -4.35
N ASN A 26 20.00 -12.96 -3.87
CA ASN A 26 18.64 -12.81 -4.35
C ASN A 26 18.21 -11.34 -4.20
N GLU A 27 18.66 -10.46 -5.09
CA GLU A 27 18.03 -9.17 -5.29
C GLU A 27 16.80 -9.36 -6.17
N ALA A 28 15.89 -10.21 -5.69
CA ALA A 28 14.48 -9.94 -5.89
C ALA A 28 14.25 -8.55 -5.32
N ASN A 29 14.31 -7.54 -6.19
CA ASN A 29 13.80 -6.21 -5.94
C ASN A 29 12.55 -6.39 -5.09
N ALA A 30 12.63 -5.93 -3.86
CA ALA A 30 11.52 -5.93 -2.93
C ALA A 30 10.43 -5.03 -3.54
N LEU A 31 9.63 -5.59 -4.44
CA LEU A 31 8.24 -5.23 -4.61
C LEU A 31 7.61 -5.57 -3.27
N SER A 32 7.78 -4.65 -2.33
CA SER A 32 6.94 -4.48 -1.17
C SER A 32 5.52 -4.19 -1.70
N HIS A 33 4.84 -5.23 -2.16
CA HIS A 33 3.41 -5.30 -1.98
C HIS A 33 3.19 -5.34 -0.46
N PHE A 34 3.19 -4.15 0.15
CA PHE A 34 2.60 -3.92 1.45
C PHE A 34 1.12 -4.26 1.27
N ARG A 35 0.81 -5.55 1.44
CA ARG A 35 -0.53 -6.08 1.26
C ARG A 35 -1.26 -5.78 2.55
N CYS A 36 -1.81 -4.58 2.61
CA CYS A 36 -2.55 -4.14 3.76
C CYS A 36 -3.80 -5.00 3.89
N ASN A 37 -3.93 -5.60 5.07
CA ASN A 37 -4.89 -6.63 5.36
C ASN A 37 -6.23 -5.94 5.63
N VAL A 38 -6.89 -5.47 4.56
CA VAL A 38 -8.24 -4.91 4.65
C VAL A 38 -9.12 -6.01 5.22
N LYS A 39 -9.47 -5.90 6.51
CA LYS A 39 -10.44 -6.80 7.16
C LYS A 39 -11.84 -6.49 6.63
N THR A 40 -12.17 -6.94 5.43
CA THR A 40 -13.58 -7.03 4.98
C THR A 40 -14.23 -8.24 5.66
N SER A 41 -14.36 -8.20 6.98
CA SER A 41 -15.00 -9.27 7.76
C SER A 41 -16.52 -9.17 7.80
N ASP A 42 -17.09 -8.10 7.24
CA ASP A 42 -18.52 -7.81 7.31
C ASP A 42 -19.18 -8.10 5.97
N ARG A 43 -20.32 -8.79 6.02
CA ARG A 43 -21.12 -9.19 4.86
C ARG A 43 -21.46 -7.96 4.01
N LEU A 44 -20.81 -7.82 2.86
CA LEU A 44 -21.12 -6.78 1.88
C LEU A 44 -22.47 -7.09 1.22
N PHE A 45 -23.47 -6.31 1.58
CA PHE A 45 -24.75 -6.29 0.90
C PHE A 45 -24.68 -5.15 -0.12
N PHE A 46 -24.80 -5.45 -1.42
CA PHE A 46 -24.96 -4.50 -2.55
C PHE A 46 -23.68 -4.05 -3.31
N PRO A 47 -23.80 -3.86 -4.64
CA PRO A 47 -22.66 -3.60 -5.55
C PRO A 47 -22.08 -2.17 -5.52
N ASP A 48 -22.77 -1.19 -4.95
CA ASP A 48 -22.34 0.22 -4.83
C ASP A 48 -21.32 0.44 -3.69
N GLN A 49 -21.46 -0.28 -2.58
CA GLN A 49 -20.50 -0.24 -1.47
C GLN A 49 -19.13 -0.84 -1.83
N LEU A 50 -19.09 -1.72 -2.83
CA LEU A 50 -17.86 -2.39 -3.28
C LEU A 50 -16.92 -1.42 -4.01
N GLU A 51 -17.48 -0.47 -4.77
CA GLU A 51 -16.70 0.55 -5.49
C GLU A 51 -15.93 1.43 -4.51
N TYR A 52 -16.59 1.90 -3.44
CA TYR A 52 -15.95 2.71 -2.41
C TYR A 52 -14.78 1.95 -1.74
N LEU A 53 -14.98 0.69 -1.37
CA LEU A 53 -13.94 -0.12 -0.72
C LEU A 53 -12.74 -0.39 -1.65
N GLN A 54 -12.96 -0.57 -2.95
CA GLN A 54 -11.87 -0.73 -3.92
C GLN A 54 -11.07 0.56 -4.09
N VAL A 55 -11.76 1.71 -4.15
CA VAL A 55 -11.11 3.03 -4.23
C VAL A 55 -10.33 3.31 -2.96
N TRP A 56 -10.92 3.04 -1.79
CA TRP A 56 -10.24 3.19 -0.51
C TRP A 56 -9.00 2.29 -0.41
N ALA A 57 -9.13 1.01 -0.71
CA ALA A 57 -8.02 0.05 -0.68
C ALA A 57 -6.88 0.41 -1.65
N SER A 58 -7.19 1.05 -2.78
CA SER A 58 -6.19 1.49 -3.75
C SER A 58 -5.52 2.82 -3.38
N HIS A 59 -6.24 3.76 -2.75
CA HIS A 59 -5.75 5.11 -2.48
C HIS A 59 -5.15 5.31 -1.08
N CYS A 60 -5.76 4.73 -0.04
CA CYS A 60 -5.36 4.99 1.36
C CYS A 60 -4.73 3.77 2.02
N ALA A 61 -4.13 2.90 1.21
CA ALA A 61 -4.02 1.46 1.40
C ALA A 61 -3.55 0.95 2.77
N CYS A 62 -2.90 1.72 3.66
CA CYS A 62 -2.09 1.12 4.72
C CYS A 62 -2.07 1.76 6.11
N ASP A 63 -2.99 2.67 6.41
CA ASP A 63 -3.08 3.32 7.72
C ASP A 63 -4.54 3.36 8.20
N ASP A 64 -4.80 3.80 9.44
CA ASP A 64 -6.14 4.16 9.95
C ASP A 64 -6.68 5.41 9.24
N LEU A 65 -6.62 5.42 7.90
CA LEU A 65 -7.00 6.48 7.00
C LEU A 65 -8.32 6.12 6.35
N ILE A 66 -9.20 7.09 6.28
CA ILE A 66 -10.49 7.04 5.63
C ILE A 66 -10.40 7.84 4.33
N TYR A 67 -10.85 7.23 3.23
CA TYR A 67 -10.96 7.92 1.94
C TYR A 67 -12.11 8.92 1.95
N TRP A 68 -11.89 10.13 1.43
CA TRP A 68 -12.91 11.17 1.30
C TRP A 68 -13.19 11.44 -0.18
N PRO A 69 -14.33 10.96 -0.72
CA PRO A 69 -14.65 11.08 -2.14
C PRO A 69 -14.65 12.51 -2.68
N PRO A 70 -15.17 13.54 -1.96
CA PRO A 70 -15.26 14.90 -2.50
C PRO A 70 -13.94 15.53 -2.95
N ASN A 71 -12.80 15.10 -2.40
CA ASN A 71 -11.49 15.67 -2.76
C ASN A 71 -10.43 14.61 -3.08
N ASN A 72 -10.82 13.33 -3.13
CA ASN A 72 -9.94 12.20 -3.39
C ASN A 72 -8.73 12.11 -2.44
N ARG A 73 -8.91 12.49 -1.17
CA ARG A 73 -7.84 12.44 -0.15
C ARG A 73 -8.15 11.46 0.96
N CYS A 74 -7.09 11.06 1.66
CA CYS A 74 -7.13 10.15 2.78
C CYS A 74 -6.88 10.93 4.07
N TYR A 75 -7.67 10.65 5.10
CA TYR A 75 -7.61 11.37 6.38
C TYR A 75 -7.65 10.38 7.53
N LYS A 76 -6.92 10.67 8.61
CA LYS A 76 -6.87 9.77 9.75
C LYS A 76 -8.22 9.71 10.48
N GLU A 77 -8.67 8.50 10.80
CA GLU A 77 -9.85 8.27 11.63
C GLU A 77 -9.69 8.97 12.99
N SER A 78 -10.80 9.47 13.54
CA SER A 78 -10.84 10.23 14.80
C SER A 78 -10.04 11.53 14.79
N THR A 79 -9.73 12.09 13.61
CA THR A 79 -9.14 13.44 13.48
C THR A 79 -10.13 14.38 12.83
N GLN A 80 -9.90 15.69 12.89
CA GLN A 80 -10.78 16.67 12.23
C GLN A 80 -10.92 16.40 10.72
N GLY A 81 -9.82 16.08 10.05
CA GLY A 81 -9.83 15.79 8.61
C GLY A 81 -10.52 16.89 7.79
N PRO A 82 -11.43 16.54 6.85
CA PRO A 82 -12.19 17.49 6.04
C PRO A 82 -13.43 18.05 6.76
N CYS A 83 -13.68 17.65 8.01
CA CYS A 83 -14.83 18.10 8.77
C CYS A 83 -14.64 19.54 9.29
N SER A 84 -15.76 20.20 9.59
CA SER A 84 -15.77 21.51 10.24
C SER A 84 -15.11 21.47 11.61
N ILE A 85 -14.70 22.63 12.11
CA ILE A 85 -14.08 22.74 13.44
C ILE A 85 -15.03 22.20 14.53
N GLY A 86 -14.47 21.48 15.51
CA GLY A 86 -15.24 20.79 16.57
C GLY A 86 -15.93 19.50 16.11
N ARG A 87 -15.57 18.97 14.94
CA ARG A 87 -16.03 17.67 14.45
C ARG A 87 -14.85 16.79 14.08
N ILE A 88 -15.04 15.49 14.20
CA ILE A 88 -14.07 14.45 13.86
C ILE A 88 -14.61 13.56 12.75
N LEU A 89 -13.70 13.05 11.95
CA LEU A 89 -13.98 12.08 10.89
C LEU A 89 -14.03 10.67 11.49
N VAL A 90 -15.14 9.98 11.25
CA VAL A 90 -15.41 8.63 11.74
C VAL A 90 -15.87 7.78 10.55
N PHE A 91 -15.52 6.49 10.54
CA PHE A 91 -15.99 5.57 9.50
C PHE A 91 -17.22 4.78 9.95
N ASP A 92 -18.34 4.95 9.26
CA ASP A 92 -19.55 4.16 9.51
C ASP A 92 -19.40 2.79 8.84
N ARG A 93 -19.06 1.77 9.65
CA ARG A 93 -18.88 0.39 9.16
C ARG A 93 -20.20 -0.28 8.76
N THR A 94 -21.35 0.25 9.17
CA THR A 94 -22.66 -0.30 8.78
C THR A 94 -23.08 0.17 7.39
N LYS A 95 -22.78 1.43 7.06
CA LYS A 95 -23.08 2.03 5.75
C LYS A 95 -21.90 2.00 4.79
N ILE A 96 -20.71 1.70 5.29
CA ILE A 96 -19.45 1.74 4.53
C ILE A 96 -19.21 3.16 3.98
N GLU A 97 -19.37 4.17 4.84
CA GLU A 97 -19.29 5.58 4.44
C GLU A 97 -18.53 6.43 5.47
N PRO A 98 -17.79 7.46 5.02
CA PRO A 98 -17.13 8.41 5.92
C PRO A 98 -18.14 9.44 6.44
N ARG A 99 -18.12 9.72 7.75
CA ARG A 99 -19.05 10.67 8.38
C ARG A 99 -18.32 11.61 9.34
N CYS A 100 -18.82 12.84 9.44
CA CYS A 100 -18.38 13.79 10.46
C CYS A 100 -19.26 13.68 11.71
N GLU A 101 -18.65 13.43 12.86
CA GLU A 101 -19.31 13.41 14.16
C GLU A 101 -18.84 14.60 15.00
N THR A 102 -19.68 15.09 15.91
CA THR A 102 -19.23 16.11 16.88
C THR A 102 -18.20 15.49 17.80
N SER A 103 -17.10 16.20 18.08
CA SER A 103 -16.15 15.78 19.13
C SER A 103 -16.82 15.96 20.48
N SER A 104 -17.71 15.04 20.86
CA SER A 104 -18.30 15.01 22.19
C SER A 104 -17.23 14.51 23.15
N GLU A 105 -16.37 15.43 23.54
CA GLU A 105 -15.57 15.32 24.75
C GLU A 105 -16.58 15.24 25.91
N GLN A 106 -16.57 14.10 26.59
CA GLN A 106 -17.40 13.83 27.76
C GLN A 106 -16.73 14.39 29.00
#